data_AF-A0AAE3R4G5-F1
#
_entry.id   AF-A0AAE3R4G5-F1
#
_cell.length_a   1.000
_cell.length_b   1.000
_cell.length_c   1.000
_cell.angle_alpha   90.00
_cell.angle_beta   90.00
_cell.angle_gamma   90.00
#
_symmetry.space_group_name_H-M   'P 1'
#
loop_
_entity.id
_entity.type
_entity.pdbx_description
1 polymer ?
#
loop_
_entity_poly.entity_id
_entity_poly.type
_entity_poly.pdbx_seq_one_letter_code
_entity_poly.pdbx_strand_id
1 'polypeptide(L)'
;MKQELKWILYVFAGLTVIGYLLVKSSKPKTAKFYTDTNEITYYRSPADFYEDTIHTPTRPNKEILQRGIDALKKPMNLARYKTSKDSILMEVDLFDYWDIRITDGELSDDPEEQKLALVLRSKLLPLRLKEFPLMRKAWVDLLNQKLRKQGIEASIRGKDTRTIRFVGALLHYSYDEEDLYDSLEYAMQSLRFNNYEYLWYESQKDYLHYQTKTSPD
;
A
#
# COMPACT_ATOMS: atom_id res chain seq x y z
N MET A 1 21.92 41.80 9.75
CA MET A 1 21.09 40.73 10.36
C MET A 1 19.59 41.10 10.43
N LYS A 2 19.02 41.78 9.41
CA LYS A 2 17.59 42.13 9.33
C LYS A 2 16.97 41.98 7.93
N GLN A 3 17.70 41.37 6.99
CA GLN A 3 17.27 41.27 5.58
C GLN A 3 16.83 39.84 5.18
N GLU A 4 17.28 38.83 5.92
CA GLU A 4 16.94 37.41 5.69
C GLU A 4 15.53 37.01 6.18
N LEU A 5 14.90 37.79 7.07
CA LEU A 5 13.63 37.42 7.70
C LEU A 5 12.38 37.77 6.87
N LYS A 6 12.52 38.52 5.77
CA LYS A 6 11.37 38.98 4.97
C LYS A 6 10.89 37.94 3.95
N TRP A 7 11.75 37.02 3.50
CA TRP A 7 11.36 36.03 2.48
C TRP A 7 10.52 34.87 3.05
N ILE A 8 10.73 34.51 4.32
CA ILE A 8 10.00 33.41 4.97
C ILE A 8 8.52 33.77 5.20
N LEU A 9 8.19 35.04 5.41
CA LEU A 9 6.79 35.49 5.60
C LEU A 9 5.97 35.52 4.30
N TYR A 10 6.60 35.66 3.12
CA TYR A 10 5.87 35.65 1.84
C TYR A 10 5.52 34.23 1.36
N VAL A 11 6.33 33.23 1.70
CA VAL A 11 6.05 31.82 1.32
C VAL A 11 4.85 31.26 2.10
N PHE A 12 4.67 31.65 3.37
CA PHE A 12 3.53 31.20 4.18
C PHE A 12 2.20 31.91 3.86
N ALA A 13 2.23 33.13 3.31
CA ALA A 13 1.03 33.84 2.89
C ALA A 13 0.48 33.34 1.53
N GLY A 14 1.32 32.76 0.68
CA GLY A 14 0.90 32.20 -0.61
C GLY A 14 0.10 30.89 -0.52
N LEU A 15 0.39 30.05 0.47
CA LEU A 15 -0.24 28.72 0.61
C LEU A 15 -1.62 28.75 1.29
N THR A 16 -1.94 29.79 2.06
CA THR A 16 -3.24 29.91 2.75
C THR A 16 -4.35 30.47 1.85
N VAL A 17 -4.03 31.24 0.80
CA VAL A 17 -5.02 31.80 -0.13
C VAL A 17 -5.51 30.77 -1.17
N ILE A 18 -4.66 29.84 -1.59
CA ILE A 18 -5.03 28.80 -2.57
C ILE A 18 -6.01 27.79 -1.96
N GLY A 19 -5.81 27.41 -0.69
CA GLY A 19 -6.73 26.50 0.02
C GLY A 19 -8.14 27.08 0.22
N TYR A 20 -8.27 28.39 0.42
CA TYR A 20 -9.59 29.03 0.64
C TYR A 20 -10.38 29.28 -0.65
N LEU A 21 -9.70 29.38 -1.81
CA LEU A 21 -10.36 29.54 -3.11
C LEU A 21 -10.88 28.22 -3.70
N LEU A 22 -10.29 27.07 -3.36
CA LEU A 22 -10.73 25.76 -3.85
C LEU A 22 -11.97 25.21 -3.12
N VAL A 23 -12.22 25.62 -1.87
CA VAL A 23 -13.37 25.11 -1.09
C VAL A 23 -14.69 25.81 -1.44
N LYS A 24 -14.68 26.98 -2.11
CA LYS A 24 -15.89 27.80 -2.30
C LYS A 24 -16.48 27.82 -3.72
N SER A 25 -15.91 27.10 -4.68
CA SER A 25 -16.37 27.16 -6.07
C SER A 25 -16.42 25.80 -6.78
N SER A 26 -17.43 24.98 -6.44
CA SER A 26 -18.12 24.17 -7.46
C SER A 26 -19.37 23.51 -6.88
N LYS A 27 -20.54 24.10 -7.13
CA LYS A 27 -21.80 23.35 -7.17
C LYS A 27 -21.78 22.43 -8.39
N PRO A 28 -22.30 21.19 -8.32
CA PRO A 28 -22.23 20.26 -9.44
C PRO A 28 -23.16 20.73 -10.57
N LYS A 29 -22.58 21.04 -11.73
CA LYS A 29 -23.32 21.15 -12.99
C LYS A 29 -23.19 19.81 -13.71
N THR A 30 -24.32 19.18 -13.95
CA THR A 30 -24.49 18.00 -14.81
C THR A 30 -23.90 18.28 -16.19
N ALA A 31 -22.80 17.63 -16.53
CA ALA A 31 -22.22 17.67 -17.86
C ALA A 31 -22.50 16.35 -18.59
N LYS A 32 -23.03 16.47 -19.80
CA LYS A 32 -23.41 15.38 -20.70
C LYS A 32 -22.16 14.67 -21.23
N PHE A 33 -22.22 13.34 -21.25
CA PHE A 33 -21.19 12.46 -21.78
C PHE A 33 -21.06 12.60 -23.30
N TYR A 34 -19.83 12.84 -23.76
CA TYR A 34 -19.36 12.45 -25.08
C TYR A 34 -18.36 11.32 -24.87
N THR A 35 -18.68 10.15 -25.40
CA THR A 35 -17.81 8.97 -25.43
C THR A 35 -16.84 9.12 -26.59
N ASP A 36 -15.54 9.14 -26.29
CA ASP A 36 -14.52 8.70 -27.23
C ASP A 36 -13.48 7.88 -26.48
N THR A 37 -13.18 6.72 -27.06
CA THR A 37 -12.49 5.58 -26.48
C THR A 37 -10.99 5.78 -26.47
N ASN A 38 -10.39 5.88 -25.28
CA ASN A 38 -9.06 5.35 -24.97
C ASN A 38 -9.07 5.04 -23.47
N GLU A 39 -8.94 3.76 -23.14
CA GLU A 39 -9.14 3.21 -21.80
C GLU A 39 -8.22 3.87 -20.76
N ILE A 40 -8.81 4.75 -19.93
CA ILE A 40 -8.25 5.16 -18.65
C ILE A 40 -8.67 4.08 -17.66
N THR A 41 -7.77 3.16 -17.31
CA THR A 41 -7.98 2.25 -16.18
C THR A 41 -7.77 3.04 -14.89
N TYR A 42 -8.85 3.64 -14.38
CA TYR A 42 -8.90 4.12 -13.01
C TYR A 42 -8.62 2.93 -12.07
N TYR A 43 -7.55 3.02 -11.27
CA TYR A 43 -7.29 2.06 -10.21
C TYR A 43 -8.39 2.20 -9.16
N ARG A 44 -9.43 1.36 -9.27
CA ARG A 44 -10.48 1.18 -8.26
C ARG A 44 -9.80 0.73 -6.97
N SER A 45 -10.22 1.26 -5.82
CA SER A 45 -9.79 0.75 -4.52
C SER A 45 -10.08 -0.75 -4.47
N PRO A 46 -9.22 -1.61 -3.89
CA PRO A 46 -9.51 -3.04 -3.74
C PRO A 46 -10.87 -3.32 -3.09
N ALA A 47 -11.36 -2.40 -2.25
CA ALA A 47 -12.69 -2.46 -1.65
C ALA A 47 -13.81 -2.46 -2.72
N ASP A 48 -13.62 -1.73 -3.81
CA ASP A 48 -14.61 -1.59 -4.90
C ASP A 48 -14.66 -2.82 -5.81
N PHE A 49 -13.64 -3.68 -5.77
CA PHE A 49 -13.63 -4.96 -6.49
C PHE A 49 -14.54 -6.01 -5.83
N TYR A 50 -14.78 -5.87 -4.52
CA TYR A 50 -15.63 -6.79 -3.76
C TYR A 50 -17.13 -6.48 -3.89
N GLU A 51 -17.51 -5.26 -4.29
CA GLU A 51 -18.93 -4.88 -4.42
C GLU A 51 -19.59 -5.42 -5.72
N ASP A 52 -18.81 -5.68 -6.78
CA ASP A 52 -19.35 -5.91 -8.14
C ASP A 52 -19.43 -7.38 -8.57
N THR A 53 -19.01 -8.34 -7.74
CA THR A 53 -18.91 -9.78 -8.11
C THR A 53 -19.93 -10.72 -7.44
N ILE A 54 -20.97 -10.19 -6.78
CA ILE A 54 -21.90 -11.01 -5.98
C ILE A 54 -23.08 -11.55 -6.82
N HIS A 55 -22.83 -12.58 -7.62
CA HIS A 55 -23.84 -13.60 -7.95
C HIS A 55 -23.26 -15.03 -7.98
N THR A 56 -22.38 -15.32 -7.02
CA THR A 56 -22.12 -16.71 -6.60
C THR A 56 -22.76 -16.94 -5.23
N PRO A 57 -23.38 -18.10 -4.96
CA PRO A 57 -23.84 -18.41 -3.60
C PRO A 57 -22.62 -18.38 -2.67
N THR A 58 -22.59 -17.37 -1.81
CA THR A 58 -21.54 -17.18 -0.81
C THR A 58 -21.60 -18.36 0.16
N ARG A 59 -20.54 -19.16 0.19
CA ARG A 59 -20.39 -20.25 1.17
C ARG A 59 -20.53 -19.70 2.59
N PRO A 60 -21.15 -20.43 3.53
CA PRO A 60 -21.23 -20.00 4.92
C PRO A 60 -19.83 -19.72 5.50
N ASN A 61 -19.70 -18.66 6.31
CA ASN A 61 -18.40 -18.22 6.83
C ASN A 61 -17.73 -19.30 7.67
N LYS A 62 -18.48 -20.03 8.50
CA LYS A 62 -18.04 -21.24 9.20
C LYS A 62 -17.23 -22.21 8.34
N GLU A 63 -17.70 -22.52 7.14
CA GLU A 63 -17.00 -23.44 6.23
C GLU A 63 -15.73 -22.81 5.63
N ILE A 64 -15.72 -21.50 5.43
CA ILE A 64 -14.55 -20.76 4.94
C ILE A 64 -13.45 -20.76 6.00
N LEU A 65 -13.81 -20.46 7.26
CA LEU A 65 -12.90 -20.51 8.41
C LEU A 65 -12.30 -21.90 8.60
N GLN A 66 -13.13 -22.94 8.58
CA GLN A 66 -12.67 -24.32 8.72
C GLN A 66 -11.71 -24.72 7.58
N ARG A 67 -12.02 -24.35 6.33
CA ARG A 67 -11.13 -24.57 5.19
C ARG A 67 -9.79 -23.83 5.33
N GLY A 68 -9.82 -22.59 5.82
CA GLY A 68 -8.60 -21.84 6.12
C GLY A 68 -7.72 -22.58 7.14
N ILE A 69 -8.33 -23.07 8.22
CA ILE A 69 -7.63 -23.85 9.25
C ILE A 69 -7.00 -25.11 8.64
N ASP A 70 -7.75 -25.83 7.81
CA ASP A 70 -7.28 -27.06 7.18
C ASP A 70 -6.18 -26.83 6.14
N ALA A 71 -6.26 -25.74 5.38
CA ALA A 71 -5.21 -25.33 4.44
C ALA A 71 -3.88 -25.07 5.17
N LEU A 72 -3.94 -24.40 6.34
CA LEU A 72 -2.77 -24.11 7.17
C LEU A 72 -2.21 -25.31 7.93
N LYS A 73 -2.86 -26.49 7.90
CA LYS A 73 -2.29 -27.74 8.45
C LYS A 73 -1.16 -28.29 7.58
N LYS A 74 -1.09 -27.90 6.31
CA LYS A 74 -0.09 -28.39 5.36
C LYS A 74 0.94 -27.30 5.05
N PRO A 75 2.20 -27.66 4.76
CA PRO A 75 3.18 -26.68 4.29
C PRO A 75 2.67 -26.00 3.02
N MET A 76 2.56 -24.67 3.06
CA MET A 76 2.22 -23.86 1.90
C MET A 76 3.49 -23.47 1.15
N ASN A 77 3.51 -23.63 -0.17
CA ASN A 77 4.60 -23.11 -1.00
C ASN A 77 4.40 -21.62 -1.26
N LEU A 78 4.66 -20.79 -0.24
CA LEU A 78 4.53 -19.34 -0.34
C LEU A 78 5.70 -18.69 -1.10
N ALA A 79 6.84 -19.38 -1.26
CA ALA A 79 7.98 -18.86 -2.01
C ALA A 79 7.63 -18.54 -3.47
N ARG A 80 6.66 -19.25 -4.07
CA ARG A 80 6.22 -19.03 -5.45
C ARG A 80 5.67 -17.61 -5.71
N TYR A 81 5.17 -16.95 -4.67
CA TYR A 81 4.56 -15.63 -4.75
C TYR A 81 5.59 -14.49 -4.73
N LYS A 82 6.89 -14.78 -4.72
CA LYS A 82 7.97 -13.77 -4.61
C LYS A 82 8.66 -13.52 -5.96
N THR A 83 8.00 -13.85 -7.06
CA THR A 83 8.62 -13.88 -8.41
C THR A 83 8.29 -12.64 -9.24
N SER A 84 7.18 -11.96 -8.95
CA SER A 84 6.74 -10.71 -9.59
C SER A 84 5.97 -9.83 -8.61
N LYS A 85 5.81 -8.54 -8.96
CA LYS A 85 4.97 -7.59 -8.19
C LYS A 85 3.57 -8.17 -7.97
N ASP A 86 2.92 -8.64 -9.03
CA ASP A 86 1.54 -9.14 -8.97
C ASP A 86 1.44 -10.40 -8.11
N SER A 87 2.44 -11.29 -8.19
CA SER A 87 2.45 -12.48 -7.35
C SER A 87 2.61 -12.14 -5.86
N ILE A 88 3.37 -11.09 -5.53
CA ILE A 88 3.53 -10.63 -4.15
C ILE A 88 2.20 -10.05 -3.65
N LEU A 89 1.55 -9.22 -4.46
CA LEU A 89 0.25 -8.62 -4.12
C LEU A 89 -0.85 -9.68 -3.97
N MET A 90 -0.85 -10.72 -4.82
CA MET A 90 -1.79 -11.83 -4.69
C MET A 90 -1.62 -12.61 -3.37
N GLU A 91 -0.42 -12.63 -2.79
CA GLU A 91 -0.22 -13.19 -1.45
C GLU A 91 -0.72 -12.25 -0.34
N VAL A 92 -0.59 -10.93 -0.52
CA VAL A 92 -1.23 -9.95 0.37
C VAL A 92 -2.75 -10.15 0.35
N ASP A 93 -3.35 -10.22 -0.84
CA ASP A 93 -4.80 -10.44 -1.01
C ASP A 93 -5.28 -11.73 -0.34
N LEU A 94 -4.45 -12.79 -0.37
CA LEU A 94 -4.76 -14.04 0.32
C LEU A 94 -4.81 -13.86 1.84
N PHE A 95 -3.88 -13.08 2.41
CA PHE A 95 -3.89 -12.75 3.83
C PHE A 95 -5.10 -11.88 4.19
N ASP A 96 -5.39 -10.86 3.39
CA ASP A 96 -6.50 -9.95 3.63
C ASP A 96 -7.85 -10.67 3.50
N TYR A 97 -7.98 -11.60 2.54
CA TYR A 97 -9.15 -12.47 2.43
C TYR A 97 -9.41 -13.24 3.73
N TRP A 98 -8.37 -13.83 4.34
CA TRP A 98 -8.55 -14.52 5.62
C TRP A 98 -8.81 -13.56 6.78
N ASP A 99 -8.17 -12.39 6.81
CA ASP A 99 -8.39 -11.37 7.83
C ASP A 99 -9.85 -10.88 7.84
N ILE A 100 -10.45 -10.67 6.67
CA ILE A 100 -11.88 -10.34 6.54
C ILE A 100 -12.75 -11.44 7.15
N ARG A 101 -12.50 -12.71 6.80
CA ARG A 101 -13.31 -13.84 7.28
C ARG A 101 -13.17 -14.09 8.78
N ILE A 102 -11.96 -13.90 9.31
CA ILE A 102 -11.70 -13.92 10.74
C ILE A 102 -12.51 -12.82 11.43
N THR A 103 -12.47 -11.59 10.89
CA THR A 103 -13.20 -10.45 11.46
C THR A 103 -14.71 -10.70 11.45
N ASP A 104 -15.26 -11.17 10.32
CA ASP A 104 -16.66 -11.57 10.20
C ASP A 104 -17.03 -12.63 11.26
N GLY A 105 -16.17 -13.64 11.47
CA GLY A 105 -16.42 -14.71 12.43
C GLY A 105 -16.31 -14.25 13.89
N GLU A 106 -15.42 -13.32 14.21
CA GLU A 106 -15.29 -12.74 15.55
C GLU A 106 -16.46 -11.84 15.92
N LEU A 107 -17.06 -11.17 14.94
CA LEU A 107 -18.24 -10.32 15.11
C LEU A 107 -19.56 -11.10 14.97
N SER A 108 -19.51 -12.40 14.63
CA SER A 108 -20.68 -13.26 14.46
C SER A 108 -21.37 -13.58 15.79
N ASP A 109 -22.68 -13.80 15.77
CA ASP A 109 -23.45 -14.28 16.93
C ASP A 109 -23.31 -15.81 17.13
N ASP A 110 -22.76 -16.56 16.16
CA ASP A 110 -22.53 -18.01 16.29
C ASP A 110 -21.24 -18.28 17.11
N PRO A 111 -21.34 -18.89 18.32
CA PRO A 111 -20.17 -19.20 19.14
C PRO A 111 -19.15 -20.11 18.45
N GLU A 112 -19.60 -20.98 17.53
CA GLU A 112 -18.70 -21.85 16.77
C GLU A 112 -17.93 -21.06 15.70
N GLU A 113 -18.54 -20.05 15.06
CA GLU A 113 -17.81 -19.17 14.13
C GLU A 113 -16.76 -18.34 14.87
N GLN A 114 -17.10 -17.75 16.02
CA GLN A 114 -16.17 -17.01 16.87
C GLN A 114 -14.96 -17.89 17.25
N LYS A 115 -15.22 -19.12 17.68
CA LYS A 115 -14.18 -20.09 18.01
C LYS A 115 -13.28 -20.41 16.83
N LEU A 116 -13.85 -20.67 15.65
CA LEU A 116 -13.07 -20.97 14.44
C LEU A 116 -12.24 -19.76 14.00
N ALA A 117 -12.78 -18.55 14.11
CA ALA A 117 -12.07 -17.32 13.77
C ALA A 117 -10.83 -17.13 14.67
N LEU A 118 -10.97 -17.31 15.98
CA LEU A 118 -9.84 -17.25 16.92
C LEU A 118 -8.77 -18.31 16.61
N VAL A 119 -9.19 -19.54 16.27
CA VAL A 119 -8.26 -20.62 15.88
C VAL A 119 -7.52 -20.24 14.60
N LEU A 120 -8.22 -19.77 13.58
CA LEU A 120 -7.59 -19.36 12.33
C LEU A 120 -6.62 -18.19 12.53
N ARG A 121 -7.02 -17.15 13.28
CA ARG A 121 -6.17 -16.01 13.65
C ARG A 121 -4.87 -16.46 14.30
N SER A 122 -4.95 -17.37 15.27
CA SER A 122 -3.78 -17.89 16.00
C SER A 122 -2.78 -18.62 15.08
N LYS A 123 -3.26 -19.27 14.02
CA LYS A 123 -2.43 -19.95 13.01
C LYS A 123 -1.88 -19.00 11.96
N LEU A 124 -2.65 -17.97 11.61
CA LEU A 124 -2.29 -17.04 10.55
C LEU A 124 -1.24 -16.02 11.00
N LEU A 125 -1.30 -15.57 12.25
CA LEU A 125 -0.40 -14.53 12.76
C LEU A 125 1.11 -14.90 12.62
N PRO A 126 1.58 -16.09 13.05
CA PRO A 126 2.99 -16.46 12.86
C PRO A 126 3.41 -16.52 11.39
N LEU A 127 2.50 -16.95 10.51
CA LEU A 127 2.75 -17.01 9.08
C LEU A 127 2.93 -15.60 8.50
N ARG A 128 2.06 -14.65 8.85
CA ARG A 128 2.20 -13.25 8.43
C ARG A 128 3.50 -12.62 8.95
N LEU A 129 3.84 -12.82 10.23
CA LEU A 129 5.07 -12.30 10.81
C LEU A 129 6.33 -12.80 10.08
N LYS A 130 6.28 -14.04 9.56
CA LYS A 130 7.35 -14.61 8.75
C LYS A 130 7.36 -14.09 7.31
N GLU A 131 6.21 -14.03 6.65
CA GLU A 131 6.15 -13.82 5.20
C GLU A 131 6.18 -12.35 4.80
N PHE A 132 5.60 -11.43 5.59
CA PHE A 132 5.62 -10.00 5.26
C PHE A 132 7.04 -9.43 5.07
N PRO A 133 8.03 -9.73 5.95
CA PRO A 133 9.41 -9.30 5.71
C PRO A 133 10.01 -9.86 4.41
N LEU A 134 9.65 -11.09 4.03
CA LEU A 134 10.12 -11.72 2.80
C LEU A 134 9.47 -11.09 1.56
N MET A 135 8.17 -10.80 1.61
CA MET A 135 7.45 -10.07 0.56
C MET A 135 8.05 -8.67 0.34
N ARG A 136 8.30 -7.92 1.42
CA ARG A 136 8.96 -6.60 1.33
C ARG A 136 10.33 -6.68 0.67
N LYS A 137 11.13 -7.66 1.06
CA LYS A 137 12.45 -7.87 0.47
C LYS A 137 12.35 -8.18 -1.02
N ALA A 138 11.53 -9.17 -1.40
CA ALA A 138 11.34 -9.54 -2.80
C ALA A 138 10.84 -8.37 -3.64
N TRP A 139 9.91 -7.57 -3.11
CA TRP A 139 9.41 -6.39 -3.79
C TRP A 139 10.49 -5.33 -3.98
N VAL A 140 11.32 -5.03 -2.97
CA VAL A 140 12.44 -4.09 -3.12
C VAL A 140 13.49 -4.60 -4.10
N ASP A 141 13.77 -5.90 -4.12
CA ASP A 141 14.68 -6.50 -5.10
C ASP A 141 14.17 -6.32 -6.53
N LEU A 142 12.85 -6.49 -6.76
CA LEU A 142 12.20 -6.24 -8.05
C LEU A 142 12.19 -4.75 -8.40
N LEU A 143 11.92 -3.88 -7.43
CA LEU A 143 11.88 -2.43 -7.60
C LEU A 143 13.26 -1.89 -8.01
N ASN A 144 14.32 -2.39 -7.40
CA ASN A 144 15.70 -2.02 -7.73
C ASN A 144 16.08 -2.33 -9.19
N GLN A 145 15.49 -3.37 -9.80
CA GLN A 145 15.73 -3.67 -11.21
C GLN A 145 15.20 -2.55 -12.13
N LYS A 146 14.13 -1.87 -11.71
CA LYS A 146 13.56 -0.71 -12.42
C LYS A 146 14.35 0.56 -12.10
N LEU A 147 14.56 0.84 -10.81
CA LEU A 147 15.16 2.08 -10.31
C LEU A 147 16.65 2.25 -10.65
N ARG A 148 17.40 1.14 -10.80
CA ARG A 148 18.83 1.20 -11.14
C ARG A 148 19.10 1.98 -12.43
N LYS A 149 18.19 1.93 -13.41
CA LYS A 149 18.30 2.70 -14.67
C LYS A 149 18.24 4.21 -14.44
N GLN A 150 17.61 4.63 -13.36
CA GLN A 150 17.42 6.03 -12.97
C GLN A 150 18.46 6.48 -11.93
N GLY A 151 19.44 5.63 -11.59
CA GLY A 151 20.46 5.94 -10.59
C GLY A 151 19.91 6.00 -9.16
N ILE A 152 18.79 5.32 -8.91
CA ILE A 152 18.15 5.23 -7.60
C ILE A 152 18.31 3.80 -7.07
N GLU A 153 18.65 3.69 -5.78
CA GLU A 153 18.73 2.46 -5.04
C GLU A 153 17.71 2.47 -3.90
N ALA A 154 16.96 1.38 -3.76
CA ALA A 154 16.02 1.14 -2.68
C ALA A 154 16.55 0.06 -1.73
N SER A 155 16.33 0.25 -0.43
CA SER A 155 16.71 -0.71 0.61
C SER A 155 15.66 -0.76 1.72
N ILE A 156 15.53 -1.89 2.39
CA ILE A 156 14.67 -2.03 3.58
C ILE A 156 15.48 -1.90 4.86
N ARG A 157 14.89 -1.28 5.88
CA ARG A 157 15.52 -1.02 7.18
C ARG A 157 14.56 -1.24 8.35
N GLY A 158 15.15 -1.27 9.54
CA GLY A 158 14.44 -1.38 10.80
C GLY A 158 14.07 -2.80 11.18
N LYS A 159 13.53 -2.94 12.40
CA LYS A 159 12.94 -4.20 12.88
C LYS A 159 11.73 -4.53 12.01
N ASP A 160 11.61 -5.79 11.60
CA ASP A 160 10.55 -6.30 10.71
C ASP A 160 10.51 -5.66 9.31
N THR A 161 11.58 -4.98 8.89
CA THR A 161 11.77 -4.43 7.53
C THR A 161 10.66 -3.48 7.04
N ARG A 162 9.99 -2.76 7.95
CA ARG A 162 8.85 -1.89 7.64
C ARG A 162 9.22 -0.49 7.14
N THR A 163 10.51 -0.15 7.08
CA THR A 163 10.99 1.10 6.50
C THR A 163 11.64 0.82 5.15
N ILE A 164 11.22 1.56 4.12
CA ILE A 164 11.94 1.60 2.84
C ILE A 164 12.77 2.88 2.75
N ARG A 165 13.97 2.79 2.20
CA ARG A 165 14.86 3.91 1.95
C ARG A 165 15.27 3.94 0.50
N PHE A 166 15.11 5.10 -0.12
CA PHE A 166 15.58 5.43 -1.44
C PHE A 166 16.84 6.29 -1.34
N VAL A 167 17.85 6.01 -2.16
CA VAL A 167 19.10 6.77 -2.27
C VAL A 167 19.39 7.01 -3.75
N GLY A 168 19.49 8.26 -4.18
CA GLY A 168 19.68 8.57 -5.61
C GLY A 168 19.53 10.04 -5.94
N ALA A 169 19.68 10.39 -7.21
CA ALA A 169 19.26 11.70 -7.72
C ALA A 169 17.73 11.82 -7.62
N LEU A 170 17.23 13.06 -7.44
CA LEU A 170 15.79 13.39 -7.41
C LEU A 170 15.03 12.56 -8.44
N LEU A 171 14.00 11.84 -8.00
CA LEU A 171 12.92 11.36 -8.87
C LEU A 171 12.37 12.62 -9.55
N HIS A 172 12.80 12.86 -10.79
CA HIS A 172 12.57 14.12 -11.49
C HIS A 172 11.32 13.97 -12.34
N TYR A 173 10.20 14.51 -11.82
CA TYR A 173 8.87 14.63 -12.43
C TYR A 173 8.87 14.49 -13.96
N SER A 174 8.68 13.27 -14.44
CA SER A 174 8.43 12.95 -15.85
C SER A 174 7.04 12.32 -15.97
N TYR A 175 6.44 12.33 -17.15
CA TYR A 175 5.07 11.83 -17.36
C TYR A 175 4.89 10.33 -17.00
N ASP A 176 5.98 9.54 -16.96
CA ASP A 176 5.99 8.15 -16.49
C ASP A 176 6.09 8.01 -14.95
N GLU A 177 6.18 9.13 -14.22
CA GLU A 177 6.34 9.12 -12.76
C GLU A 177 5.03 8.93 -12.00
N GLU A 178 3.88 9.37 -12.54
CA GLU A 178 2.59 9.20 -11.86
C GLU A 178 2.26 7.71 -11.68
N ASP A 179 2.45 6.90 -12.73
CA ASP A 179 2.32 5.44 -12.68
C ASP A 179 3.32 4.78 -11.72
N LEU A 180 4.54 5.34 -11.60
CA LEU A 180 5.54 4.85 -10.66
C LEU A 180 5.15 5.18 -9.22
N TYR A 181 4.69 6.40 -8.94
CA TYR A 181 4.26 6.85 -7.61
C TYR A 181 3.01 6.11 -7.15
N ASP A 182 1.99 5.97 -8.01
CA ASP A 182 0.78 5.21 -7.68
C ASP A 182 1.12 3.74 -7.41
N SER A 183 1.98 3.16 -8.24
CA SER A 183 2.48 1.79 -8.03
C SER A 183 3.29 1.64 -6.74
N LEU A 184 4.07 2.66 -6.35
CA LEU A 184 4.87 2.67 -5.13
C LEU A 184 3.99 2.82 -3.91
N GLU A 185 3.08 3.79 -3.91
CA GLU A 185 2.16 4.06 -2.81
C GLU A 185 1.29 2.84 -2.54
N TYR A 186 0.65 2.28 -3.57
CA TYR A 186 -0.15 1.08 -3.44
C TYR A 186 0.66 -0.07 -2.83
N ALA A 187 1.84 -0.36 -3.38
CA ALA A 187 2.67 -1.44 -2.88
C ALA A 187 3.17 -1.17 -1.45
N MET A 188 3.44 0.09 -1.10
CA MET A 188 3.85 0.45 0.25
C MET A 188 2.75 0.20 1.28
N GLN A 189 1.51 0.58 0.94
CA GLN A 189 0.34 0.32 1.77
C GLN A 189 0.05 -1.18 1.88
N SER A 190 -0.06 -1.90 0.75
CA SER A 190 -0.32 -3.34 0.73
C SER A 190 0.73 -4.15 1.49
N LEU A 191 2.02 -3.79 1.36
CA LEU A 191 3.11 -4.45 2.08
C LEU A 191 3.28 -3.95 3.51
N ARG A 192 2.42 -3.03 3.96
CA ARG A 192 2.40 -2.49 5.33
C ARG A 192 3.77 -1.91 5.72
N PHE A 193 4.42 -1.22 4.78
CA PHE A 193 5.52 -0.32 5.12
C PHE A 193 4.94 0.81 5.96
N ASN A 194 5.61 1.19 7.05
CA ASN A 194 5.14 2.23 7.97
C ASN A 194 5.91 3.56 7.82
N ASN A 195 7.01 3.54 7.06
CA ASN A 195 7.88 4.69 6.86
C ASN A 195 8.61 4.56 5.53
N TYR A 196 8.82 5.68 4.85
CA TYR A 196 9.72 5.77 3.71
C TYR A 196 10.70 6.93 3.92
N GLU A 197 11.93 6.72 3.47
CA GLU A 197 13.02 7.69 3.58
C GLU A 197 13.57 7.96 2.19
N TYR A 198 13.81 9.22 1.87
CA TYR A 198 14.47 9.61 0.63
C TYR A 198 15.79 10.33 0.97
N LEU A 199 16.91 9.86 0.43
CA LEU A 199 18.23 10.47 0.59
C LEU A 199 18.76 10.93 -0.77
N TRP A 200 18.97 12.23 -0.92
CA TRP A 200 19.58 12.81 -2.11
C TRP A 200 21.10 12.91 -1.95
N TYR A 201 21.85 12.68 -3.04
CA TYR A 201 23.28 12.93 -3.12
C TYR A 201 23.59 14.42 -3.35
N GLU A 202 23.29 15.32 -2.41
CA GLU A 202 23.86 16.67 -2.44
C GLU A 202 25.10 16.70 -1.54
N SER A 203 26.27 16.52 -2.16
CA SER A 203 27.62 16.76 -1.62
C SER A 203 27.84 16.49 -0.11
N GLN A 204 28.21 15.24 0.25
CA GLN A 204 28.91 14.81 1.48
C GLN A 204 28.48 15.33 2.89
N LYS A 205 27.50 16.23 3.06
CA LYS A 205 27.22 16.84 4.38
C LYS A 205 25.77 17.06 4.75
N ASP A 206 24.81 17.06 3.82
CA ASP A 206 23.42 17.36 4.16
C ASP A 206 22.44 16.30 3.63
N TYR A 207 21.79 15.58 4.56
CA TYR A 207 20.71 14.64 4.26
C TYR A 207 19.36 15.33 4.46
N LEU A 208 18.56 15.46 3.41
CA LEU A 208 17.16 15.85 3.53
C LEU A 208 16.35 14.64 4.01
N HIS A 209 15.89 14.66 5.25
CA HIS A 209 15.04 13.62 5.82
C HIS A 209 13.56 13.96 5.60
N TYR A 210 12.95 13.38 4.56
CA TYR A 210 11.50 13.30 4.48
C TYR A 210 11.05 12.06 5.25
N GLN A 211 10.33 12.26 6.36
CA GLN A 211 9.66 11.21 7.10
C GLN A 211 8.16 11.40 6.95
N THR A 212 7.52 10.37 6.41
CA THR A 212 6.08 10.34 6.19
C THR A 212 5.63 9.00 6.73
N LYS A 213 4.96 9.08 7.88
CA LYS A 213 4.32 7.92 8.50
C LYS A 213 3.12 7.55 7.64
N THR A 214 3.11 6.35 7.10
CA THR A 214 1.87 5.76 6.59
C THR A 214 1.02 5.39 7.80
N SER A 215 -0.30 5.64 7.72
CA SER A 215 -1.20 5.37 8.83
C SER A 215 -1.17 3.87 9.14
N PRO A 216 -0.95 3.46 10.41
CA PRO A 216 -1.08 2.07 10.79
C PRO A 216 -2.57 1.75 10.94
N ASP A 217 -3.09 0.84 10.12
CA ASP A 217 -4.30 0.08 10.43
C ASP A 217 -3.99 -1.01 11.47
#